data_AF-A0A955BDM1-F1
#
_entry.id   AF-A0A955BDM1-F1
#
_cell.length_a   1.000
_cell.length_b   1.000
_cell.length_c   1.000
_cell.angle_alpha   90.00
_cell.angle_beta   90.00
_cell.angle_gamma   90.00
#
_symmetry.space_group_name_H-M   'P 1'
#
loop_
_entity.id
_entity.type
_entity.pdbx_description
1 polymer ?
#
loop_
_entity_poly.entity_id
_entity_poly.type
_entity_poly.pdbx_seq_one_letter_code
_entity_poly.pdbx_strand_id
1 'polypeptide(L)'
;MAKIDCRDCQRRLYDLETGEPKYYRAGPNREKRYYDGPKHKPPCATPEDVGGGCPKGSPQEAHKHELTEENWRTWELYQQSRATHGQCLTEAERSDVLLPIAFSLLERITSAAERRAAANETAAALLPLLARRL
;
A
#
# COMPACT_ATOMS: atom_id res chain seq x y z
N MET A 1 0.92 0.27 6.64
CA MET A 1 1.12 0.04 5.19
C MET A 1 1.02 -1.45 4.95
N ALA A 2 0.26 -1.88 3.94
CA ALA A 2 -0.11 -3.27 3.75
C ALA A 2 1.11 -4.19 3.57
N LYS A 3 1.12 -5.35 4.26
CA LYS A 3 2.22 -6.33 4.23
C LYS A 3 2.45 -6.98 2.87
N ILE A 4 1.49 -6.89 1.96
CA ILE A 4 1.48 -7.52 0.64
C ILE A 4 0.77 -6.62 -0.36
N ASP A 5 1.02 -6.84 -1.65
CA ASP A 5 0.27 -6.15 -2.71
C ASP A 5 -1.20 -6.60 -2.78
N CYS A 6 -2.04 -5.84 -3.48
CA CYS A 6 -3.47 -6.14 -3.61
C CYS A 6 -3.75 -7.43 -4.37
N ARG A 7 -2.93 -7.77 -5.35
CA ARG A 7 -3.12 -8.94 -6.22
C ARG A 7 -2.80 -10.23 -5.46
N ASP A 8 -1.73 -10.22 -4.68
CA ASP A 8 -1.36 -11.30 -3.78
C ASP A 8 -2.34 -11.43 -2.62
N CYS A 9 -2.92 -10.32 -2.16
CA CYS A 9 -4.02 -10.34 -1.20
C CYS A 9 -5.25 -11.03 -1.80
N GLN A 10 -5.64 -10.65 -3.03
CA GLN A 10 -6.74 -11.28 -3.75
C GLN A 10 -6.49 -12.77 -4.00
N ARG A 11 -5.30 -13.18 -4.45
CA ARG A 11 -4.95 -14.61 -4.63
C ARG A 11 -5.11 -15.42 -3.36
N ARG A 12 -4.88 -14.80 -2.21
CA ARG A 12 -4.97 -15.47 -0.92
C ARG A 12 -6.41 -15.60 -0.42
N LEU A 13 -7.24 -14.60 -0.70
CA LEU A 13 -8.63 -14.55 -0.22
C LEU A 13 -9.63 -15.14 -1.22
N TYR A 14 -9.35 -15.08 -2.51
CA TYR A 14 -10.24 -15.46 -3.60
C TYR A 14 -9.58 -16.43 -4.58
N ASP A 15 -10.41 -17.21 -5.24
CA ASP A 15 -10.06 -17.90 -6.47
C ASP A 15 -10.15 -16.88 -7.63
N LEU A 16 -9.05 -16.68 -8.36
CA LEU A 16 -8.98 -15.62 -9.38
C LEU A 16 -9.67 -15.98 -10.69
N GLU A 17 -9.93 -17.27 -10.95
CA GLU A 17 -10.61 -17.72 -12.16
C GLU A 17 -12.12 -17.59 -12.01
N THR A 18 -12.62 -17.93 -10.82
CA THR A 18 -14.07 -17.92 -10.51
C THR A 18 -14.53 -16.66 -9.79
N GLY A 19 -13.62 -15.93 -9.15
CA GLY A 19 -13.94 -14.78 -8.30
C GLY A 19 -14.53 -15.17 -6.94
N GLU A 20 -14.67 -16.45 -6.62
CA GLU A 20 -15.30 -16.90 -5.39
C GLU A 20 -14.36 -16.79 -4.17
N PRO A 21 -14.88 -16.46 -2.96
CA PRO A 21 -14.08 -16.45 -1.75
C PRO A 21 -13.59 -17.85 -1.37
N LYS A 22 -12.31 -17.97 -1.06
CA LYS A 22 -11.73 -19.20 -0.53
C LYS A 22 -12.27 -19.46 0.87
N TYR A 23 -12.50 -20.74 1.18
CA TYR A 23 -12.91 -21.18 2.50
C TYR A 23 -12.01 -22.30 3.02
N TYR A 24 -12.02 -22.47 4.34
CA TYR A 24 -11.42 -23.60 5.03
C TYR A 24 -12.46 -24.20 5.97
N ARG A 25 -12.25 -25.47 6.34
CA ARG A 25 -13.13 -26.16 7.28
C ARG A 25 -12.52 -26.12 8.67
N ALA A 26 -13.28 -25.68 9.66
CA ALA A 26 -12.78 -25.46 11.02
C ALA A 26 -13.73 -26.02 12.09
N GLY A 27 -13.17 -26.33 13.25
CA GLY A 27 -13.91 -26.86 14.39
C GLY A 27 -14.24 -28.35 14.27
N PRO A 28 -14.83 -28.95 15.32
CA PRO A 28 -15.12 -30.39 15.38
C PRO A 28 -16.10 -30.83 14.29
N ASN A 29 -17.02 -29.95 13.89
CA ASN A 29 -18.02 -30.22 12.85
C ASN A 29 -17.55 -29.85 11.42
N ARG A 30 -16.29 -29.41 11.25
CA ARG A 30 -15.69 -29.03 9.95
C ARG A 30 -16.55 -28.02 9.16
N GLU A 31 -17.11 -27.05 9.86
CA GLU A 31 -17.94 -25.98 9.28
C GLU A 31 -17.11 -25.15 8.29
N LYS A 32 -17.75 -24.73 7.19
CA LYS A 32 -17.13 -23.82 6.21
C LYS A 32 -16.94 -22.44 6.84
N ARG A 33 -15.71 -21.94 6.83
CA ARG A 33 -15.35 -20.57 7.23
C ARG A 33 -14.56 -19.92 6.11
N TYR A 34 -14.91 -18.68 5.78
CA TYR A 34 -14.28 -17.95 4.68
C TYR A 34 -13.05 -17.17 5.16
N TYR A 35 -12.05 -17.05 4.29
CA TYR A 35 -10.81 -16.33 4.58
C TYR A 35 -10.98 -14.81 4.58
N ASP A 36 -12.04 -14.29 3.96
CA ASP A 36 -12.42 -12.87 3.93
C ASP A 36 -13.47 -12.50 5.00
N GLY A 37 -13.83 -13.45 5.87
CA GLY A 37 -14.86 -13.24 6.89
C GLY A 37 -14.41 -12.30 8.03
N PRO A 38 -15.35 -11.79 8.85
CA PRO A 38 -15.10 -10.75 9.86
C PRO A 38 -14.15 -11.16 10.99
N LYS A 39 -13.83 -12.46 11.11
CA LYS A 39 -12.88 -12.99 12.10
C LYS A 39 -11.46 -13.10 11.55
N HIS A 40 -11.25 -12.88 10.26
CA HIS A 40 -9.95 -12.93 9.60
C HIS A 40 -9.54 -11.54 9.16
N LYS A 41 -8.40 -11.09 9.68
CA LYS A 41 -7.75 -9.90 9.15
C LYS A 41 -7.22 -10.25 7.75
N PRO A 42 -7.54 -9.48 6.70
CA PRO A 42 -6.97 -9.72 5.41
C PRO A 42 -5.44 -9.55 5.53
N PRO A 43 -4.66 -10.25 4.71
CA PRO A 43 -3.21 -10.25 4.86
C PRO A 43 -2.56 -8.89 4.58
N CYS A 44 -3.30 -7.96 3.96
CA CYS A 44 -2.94 -6.56 3.82
C CYS A 44 -3.21 -5.69 5.06
N ALA A 45 -3.98 -6.16 6.05
CA ALA A 45 -4.30 -5.39 7.24
C ALA A 45 -3.11 -5.31 8.22
N THR A 46 -2.91 -4.14 8.81
CA THR A 46 -1.93 -3.90 9.88
C THR A 46 -2.57 -3.99 11.27
N PRO A 47 -1.77 -4.08 12.34
CA PRO A 47 -2.30 -4.04 13.70
C PRO A 47 -3.11 -2.78 14.01
N GLU A 48 -2.82 -1.66 13.33
CA GLU A 48 -3.53 -0.39 13.50
C GLU A 48 -4.90 -0.34 12.80
N ASP A 49 -5.20 -1.29 11.90
CA ASP A 49 -6.49 -1.32 11.20
C ASP A 49 -7.60 -1.81 12.15
N VAL A 50 -8.29 -0.83 12.77
CA VAL A 50 -9.39 -1.04 13.71
C VAL A 50 -10.56 -1.73 12.99
N GLY A 51 -10.98 -2.89 13.49
CA GLY A 51 -12.09 -3.66 12.90
C GLY A 51 -11.67 -4.76 11.92
N GLY A 52 -10.38 -4.91 11.63
CA GLY A 52 -9.85 -6.06 10.88
C GLY A 52 -10.24 -6.11 9.40
N GLY A 53 -10.70 -5.00 8.82
CA GLY A 53 -11.01 -4.89 7.39
C GLY A 53 -9.80 -4.56 6.53
N CYS A 54 -9.97 -4.64 5.21
CA CYS A 54 -8.97 -4.16 4.26
C CYS A 54 -8.87 -2.62 4.38
N PRO A 55 -7.67 -2.04 4.56
CA PRO A 55 -7.52 -0.58 4.66
C PRO A 55 -7.88 0.16 3.36
N LYS A 56 -7.99 -0.58 2.24
CA LYS A 56 -8.41 -0.07 0.93
C LYS A 56 -9.90 -0.31 0.63
N GLY A 57 -10.67 -0.75 1.64
CA GLY A 57 -12.08 -1.04 1.49
C GLY A 57 -12.38 -2.20 0.53
N SER A 58 -13.58 -2.16 -0.04
CA SER A 58 -14.05 -3.12 -1.05
C SER A 58 -13.63 -2.73 -2.47
N PRO A 59 -13.59 -3.66 -3.46
CA PRO A 59 -13.30 -3.32 -4.86
C PRO A 59 -14.19 -2.21 -5.42
N GLN A 60 -15.44 -2.12 -4.96
CA GLN A 60 -16.39 -1.05 -5.35
C GLN A 60 -15.92 0.34 -4.89
N GLU A 61 -15.09 0.41 -3.86
CA GLU A 61 -14.52 1.64 -3.31
C GLU A 61 -13.12 1.95 -3.85
N ALA A 62 -12.59 1.15 -4.78
CA ALA A 62 -11.25 1.35 -5.34
C ALA A 62 -11.05 2.77 -5.90
N HIS A 63 -12.08 3.32 -6.56
CA HIS A 63 -12.09 4.68 -7.09
C HIS A 63 -11.84 5.77 -6.02
N LYS A 64 -12.16 5.52 -4.74
CA LYS A 64 -11.89 6.45 -3.63
C LYS A 64 -10.39 6.52 -3.28
N HIS A 65 -9.62 5.54 -3.73
CA HIS A 65 -8.19 5.41 -3.47
C HIS A 65 -7.34 5.69 -4.72
N GLU A 66 -7.98 6.00 -5.85
CA GLU A 66 -7.30 6.45 -7.05
C GLU A 66 -7.00 7.94 -6.96
N LEU A 67 -5.83 8.34 -7.47
CA LEU A 67 -5.52 9.75 -7.61
C LEU A 67 -6.38 10.33 -8.73
N THR A 68 -6.93 11.52 -8.51
CA THR A 68 -7.53 12.32 -9.59
C THR A 68 -6.45 12.66 -10.63
N GLU A 69 -6.87 13.02 -11.85
CA GLU A 69 -5.94 13.41 -12.90
C GLU A 69 -5.06 14.61 -12.49
N GLU A 70 -5.63 15.57 -11.76
CA GLU A 70 -4.90 16.71 -11.20
C GLU A 70 -3.83 16.26 -10.21
N ASN A 71 -4.18 15.36 -9.28
CA ASN A 71 -3.23 14.81 -8.32
C ASN A 71 -2.11 14.00 -9.01
N TRP A 72 -2.44 13.30 -10.10
CA TRP A 72 -1.45 12.60 -10.92
C TRP A 72 -0.46 13.58 -11.57
N ARG A 73 -0.95 14.66 -12.16
CA ARG A 73 -0.08 15.69 -12.76
C ARG A 73 0.81 16.36 -11.71
N THR A 74 0.27 16.68 -10.52
CA THR A 74 1.07 17.21 -9.41
C THR A 74 2.14 16.22 -8.96
N TRP A 75 1.80 14.93 -8.88
CA TRP A 75 2.75 13.87 -8.55
C TRP A 75 3.87 13.77 -9.60
N GLU A 76 3.54 13.78 -10.89
CA GLU A 76 4.52 13.77 -11.97
C GLU A 76 5.44 14.98 -11.94
N LEU A 77 4.88 16.18 -11.78
CA LEU A 77 5.65 17.42 -11.67
C LEU A 77 6.58 17.40 -10.45
N TYR A 78 6.12 16.88 -9.31
CA TYR A 78 6.96 16.67 -8.13
C TYR A 78 8.13 15.71 -8.43
N GLN A 79 7.87 14.58 -9.10
CA GLN A 79 8.91 13.61 -9.42
C GLN A 79 9.97 14.21 -10.37
N GLN A 80 9.54 14.95 -11.40
CA GLN A 80 10.43 15.65 -12.32
C GLN A 80 11.23 16.74 -11.59
N SER A 81 10.58 17.52 -10.73
CA SER A 81 11.22 18.56 -9.94
C SER A 81 12.25 17.96 -8.99
N ARG A 82 11.93 16.87 -8.29
CA ARG A 82 12.87 16.17 -7.41
C ARG A 82 14.10 15.65 -8.17
N ALA A 83 13.90 15.07 -9.36
CA ALA A 83 14.98 14.55 -10.19
C ALA A 83 15.88 15.65 -10.77
N THR A 84 15.32 16.83 -11.03
CA THR A 84 16.03 17.97 -11.65
C THR A 84 16.38 19.07 -10.66
N HIS A 85 16.18 18.85 -9.36
CA HIS A 85 16.31 19.87 -8.31
C HIS A 85 15.54 21.16 -8.62
N GLY A 86 14.33 21.02 -9.16
CA GLY A 86 13.43 22.12 -9.51
C GLY A 86 13.78 22.86 -10.79
N GLN A 87 14.75 22.41 -11.59
CA GLN A 87 15.08 23.06 -12.87
C GLN A 87 13.98 22.91 -13.92
N CYS A 88 13.15 21.87 -13.84
CA CYS A 88 12.03 21.67 -14.77
C CYS A 88 10.85 22.64 -14.56
N LEU A 89 10.83 23.41 -13.48
CA LEU A 89 9.72 24.32 -13.15
C LEU A 89 9.77 25.59 -14.01
N THR A 90 8.63 25.94 -14.57
CA THR A 90 8.38 27.22 -15.25
C THR A 90 8.35 28.38 -14.24
N GLU A 91 8.45 29.61 -14.74
CA GLU A 91 8.41 30.81 -13.88
C GLU A 91 7.08 30.96 -13.13
N ALA A 92 5.97 30.61 -13.79
CA ALA A 92 4.64 30.63 -13.19
C ALA A 92 4.54 29.62 -12.02
N GLU A 93 5.04 28.41 -12.21
CA GLU A 93 5.06 27.36 -11.18
C GLU A 93 5.98 27.72 -10.01
N ARG A 94 7.13 28.37 -10.27
CA ARG A 94 8.02 28.87 -9.20
C ARG A 94 7.38 29.95 -8.35
N SER A 95 6.51 30.75 -8.97
CA SER A 95 5.78 31.83 -8.31
C SER A 95 4.51 31.34 -7.59
N ASP A 96 4.12 30.09 -7.79
CA ASP A 96 2.95 29.48 -7.15
C ASP A 96 3.24 29.21 -5.66
N VAL A 97 2.35 29.72 -4.79
CA VAL A 97 2.49 29.59 -3.33
C VAL A 97 2.00 28.24 -2.78
N LEU A 98 1.14 27.53 -3.51
CA LEU A 98 0.60 26.23 -3.14
C LEU A 98 1.53 25.09 -3.53
N LEU A 99 2.29 25.25 -4.62
CA LEU A 99 3.18 24.21 -5.13
C LEU A 99 4.24 23.76 -4.10
N PRO A 100 4.94 24.66 -3.38
CA PRO A 100 5.86 24.25 -2.32
C PRO A 100 5.18 23.47 -1.18
N ILE A 101 3.93 23.82 -0.84
CA ILE A 101 3.16 23.12 0.20
C ILE A 101 2.87 21.70 -0.26
N ALA A 102 2.35 21.54 -1.48
CA ALA A 102 2.08 20.24 -2.08
C ALA A 102 3.35 19.37 -2.15
N PHE A 103 4.47 19.94 -2.61
CA PHE A 103 5.75 19.23 -2.70
C PHE A 103 6.27 18.82 -1.33
N SER A 104 6.10 19.65 -0.29
CA SER A 104 6.52 19.29 1.07
C SER A 104 5.74 18.11 1.64
N LEU A 105 4.45 18.00 1.31
CA LEU A 105 3.61 16.87 1.72
C LEU A 105 4.02 15.60 0.97
N LEU A 106 4.21 15.69 -0.35
CA LEU A 106 4.69 14.58 -1.16
C LEU A 106 6.05 14.09 -0.68
N GLU A 107 7.00 15.00 -0.44
CA GLU A 107 8.33 14.67 0.09
C GLU A 107 8.27 13.91 1.41
N ARG A 108 7.40 14.32 2.34
CA ARG A 108 7.22 13.60 3.60
C ARG A 108 6.71 12.18 3.39
N ILE A 109 5.76 12.00 2.46
CA ILE A 109 5.16 10.69 2.16
C ILE A 109 6.19 9.78 1.46
N THR A 110 6.87 10.28 0.44
CA THR A 110 7.85 9.52 -0.36
C THR A 110 9.06 9.14 0.48
N SER A 111 9.67 10.09 1.19
CA SER A 111 10.78 9.82 2.10
C SER A 111 10.40 8.78 3.17
N ALA A 112 9.17 8.80 3.67
CA ALA A 112 8.72 7.78 4.63
C ALA A 112 8.56 6.40 3.98
N ALA A 113 8.08 6.32 2.75
CA ALA A 113 7.98 5.08 1.99
C ALA A 113 9.37 4.51 1.67
N GLU A 114 10.31 5.34 1.22
CA GLU A 114 11.69 4.96 0.91
C GLU A 114 12.44 4.43 2.14
N ARG A 115 12.34 5.11 3.29
CA ARG A 115 12.93 4.62 4.55
C ARG A 115 12.38 3.24 4.95
N ARG A 116 11.09 3.00 4.76
CA ARG A 116 10.46 1.70 5.05
C ARG A 116 10.94 0.62 4.08
N ALA A 117 11.05 0.94 2.78
CA ALA A 117 11.58 0.02 1.78
C ALA A 117 13.02 -0.39 2.13
N ALA A 118 13.89 0.57 2.43
CA ALA A 118 15.27 0.31 2.85
C ALA A 118 15.35 -0.54 4.14
N ALA A 119 14.48 -0.27 5.12
CA ALA A 119 14.41 -1.07 6.35
C ALA A 119 13.98 -2.52 6.09
N ASN A 120 13.00 -2.72 5.20
CA ASN A 120 12.54 -4.05 4.80
C ASN A 120 13.62 -4.82 4.04
N GLU A 121 14.34 -4.18 3.13
CA GLU A 121 15.48 -4.78 2.42
C GLU A 121 16.59 -5.20 3.39
N THR A 122 16.92 -4.33 4.34
CA THR A 122 17.91 -4.62 5.38
C THR A 122 17.47 -5.82 6.24
N ALA A 123 16.21 -5.85 6.67
CA ALA A 123 15.67 -6.96 7.45
C ALA A 123 15.69 -8.28 6.66
N ALA A 124 15.32 -8.25 5.38
CA ALA A 124 15.36 -9.41 4.50
C ALA A 124 16.79 -9.96 4.32
N ALA A 125 17.80 -9.09 4.26
CA ALA A 125 19.19 -9.50 4.19
C ALA A 125 19.72 -10.10 5.50
N LEU A 126 19.27 -9.59 6.65
CA LEU A 126 19.74 -10.02 7.98
C LEU A 126 19.04 -11.27 8.51
N LEU A 127 17.76 -11.47 8.20
CA LEU A 127 16.95 -12.61 8.68
C LEU A 127 17.61 -13.98 8.44
N PRO A 128 18.13 -14.30 7.24
CA PRO A 128 18.81 -15.57 7.00
C PRO A 128 20.09 -15.77 7.82
N LEU A 129 20.80 -14.67 8.14
CA LEU A 129 22.03 -14.72 8.94
C LEU A 129 21.73 -14.99 10.42
N LEU A 130 20.62 -14.44 10.92
CA LEU A 130 20.13 -14.68 12.27
C LEU A 130 19.53 -16.08 12.42
N ALA A 131 18.80 -16.56 11.41
CA ALA A 131 18.18 -17.88 11.40
C ALA A 131 19.19 -19.05 11.34
N ARG A 132 20.44 -18.82 10.91
CA ARG A 132 21.52 -19.83 10.91
C ARG A 132 22.25 -19.96 12.24
N ARG A 133 21.97 -19.09 13.23
CA ARG A 133 22.62 -19.10 14.55
C ARG A 133 21.74 -19.69 15.67
N LEU A 134 20.57 -20.23 15.32
CA LEU A 134 19.66 -20.98 16.19
C LEU A 134 19.60 -22.44 15.70
#